data_AF-S3ZLQ6-F1
#
_entry.id   AF-S3ZLQ6-F1
#
_cell.length_a   1.000
_cell.length_b   1.000
_cell.length_c   1.000
_cell.angle_alpha   90.00
_cell.angle_beta   90.00
_cell.angle_gamma   90.00
#
_symmetry.space_group_name_H-M   'P 1'
#
loop_
_entity.id
_entity.type
_entity.pdbx_description
1 polymer ?
#
loop_
_entity_poly.entity_id
_entity_poly.type
_entity_poly.pdbx_seq_one_letter_code
_entity_poly.pdbx_strand_id
1 'polypeptide(L)'
;MLLSSAGLLLIAYPLTVGGERRWPAWSFVMLAAGVVALTVFVAQQRAKTAKDGSALVALSLFQSKAFTGGLAAHLVFGLVSGVLLLTWVLFMQSGLGLSPGQFAPASVAISIGGMGGAMLASRWAGRHMRRVPQAGAVLIALTLAGYQLLVSAQQTGVPFVAAVAPMILVGAGFGMVGAGLAGLTLSQVGHEGAGSAAGLFNTALQLGTALGIAAASVVFFDHAPAGSDGTTVTSAFAGSIWYVSAALVVMWALMFRLPKPTRSN
;
A
#
# COMPACT_ATOMS: atom_id res chain seq x y z
N MET A 1 -3.95 -8.24 21.70
CA MET A 1 -4.79 -8.86 20.66
C MET A 1 -6.08 -8.07 20.49
N LEU A 2 -7.05 -8.12 21.41
CA LEU A 2 -8.29 -7.33 21.27
C LEU A 2 -8.05 -5.82 21.14
N LEU A 3 -7.19 -5.24 21.98
CA LEU A 3 -6.93 -3.79 21.95
C LEU A 3 -6.23 -3.32 20.65
N SER A 4 -5.31 -4.14 20.11
CA SER A 4 -4.62 -3.84 18.86
C SER A 4 -5.55 -4.00 17.65
N SER A 5 -6.39 -5.04 17.63
CA SER A 5 -7.39 -5.24 16.58
C SER A 5 -8.45 -4.13 16.60
N ALA A 6 -8.93 -3.75 17.78
CA ALA A 6 -9.88 -2.64 17.94
C ALA A 6 -9.25 -1.30 17.52
N GLY A 7 -7.99 -1.02 17.92
CA GLY A 7 -7.28 0.19 17.51
C GLY A 7 -7.09 0.27 15.99
N LEU A 8 -6.71 -0.83 15.35
CA LEU A 8 -6.57 -0.88 13.88
C LEU A 8 -7.91 -0.71 13.17
N LEU A 9 -8.98 -1.33 13.66
CA LEU A 9 -10.32 -1.17 13.09
C LEU A 9 -10.81 0.28 13.21
N LEU A 10 -10.62 0.89 14.39
CA LEU A 10 -10.97 2.28 14.66
C LEU A 10 -10.18 3.27 13.78
N ILE A 11 -9.00 2.90 13.29
CA ILE A 11 -8.23 3.73 12.35
C ILE A 11 -8.61 3.44 10.90
N ALA A 12 -8.65 2.16 10.51
CA ALA A 12 -8.89 1.76 9.12
C ALA A 12 -10.29 2.12 8.65
N TYR A 13 -11.33 1.87 9.47
CA TYR A 13 -12.72 2.13 9.10
C TYR A 13 -13.01 3.58 8.69
N PRO A 14 -12.68 4.61 9.52
CA PRO A 14 -12.91 6.00 9.13
C PRO A 14 -12.01 6.45 7.99
N LEU A 15 -10.81 5.87 7.81
CA LEU A 15 -9.95 6.19 6.65
C LEU A 15 -10.56 5.68 5.33
N THR A 16 -11.28 4.55 5.37
CA THR A 16 -11.93 3.99 4.17
C THR A 16 -13.26 4.69 3.87
N VAL A 17 -14.12 4.88 4.88
CA VAL A 17 -15.50 5.39 4.68
C VAL A 17 -15.62 6.90 4.86
N GLY A 18 -14.66 7.53 5.55
CA GLY A 18 -14.70 8.95 5.85
C GLY A 18 -14.69 9.81 4.59
N GLY A 19 -13.89 9.44 3.59
CA GLY A 19 -13.83 10.15 2.30
C GLY A 19 -15.18 10.23 1.59
N GLU A 20 -15.85 9.08 1.42
CA GLU A 20 -17.17 8.98 0.79
C GLU A 20 -18.23 9.82 1.52
N ARG A 21 -18.10 9.98 2.83
CA ARG A 21 -19.05 10.72 3.68
C ARG A 21 -18.61 12.15 4.00
N ARG A 22 -17.60 12.68 3.31
CA ARG A 22 -17.04 14.03 3.51
C ARG A 22 -16.50 14.28 4.92
N TRP A 23 -15.83 13.29 5.48
CA TRP A 23 -15.14 13.36 6.78
C TRP A 23 -16.04 13.82 7.94
N PRO A 24 -17.07 13.06 8.28
CA PRO A 24 -17.95 13.40 9.40
C PRO A 24 -17.18 13.39 10.74
N ALA A 25 -17.67 14.15 11.72
CA ALA A 25 -16.99 14.31 13.02
C ALA A 25 -16.64 12.98 13.72
N TRP A 26 -17.49 11.95 13.56
CA TRP A 26 -17.24 10.62 14.12
C TRP A 26 -15.98 9.97 13.54
N SER A 27 -15.58 10.27 12.31
CA SER A 27 -14.37 9.72 11.70
C SER A 27 -13.12 10.19 12.44
N PHE A 28 -13.08 11.47 12.83
CA PHE A 28 -12.00 12.01 13.65
C PHE A 28 -11.99 11.44 15.07
N VAL A 29 -13.17 11.21 15.65
CA VAL A 29 -13.30 10.57 16.97
C VAL A 29 -12.79 9.13 16.93
N MET A 30 -13.14 8.35 15.90
CA MET A 30 -12.65 6.97 15.73
C MET A 30 -11.13 6.93 15.50
N LEU A 31 -10.59 7.84 14.68
CA LEU A 31 -9.14 7.99 14.50
C LEU A 31 -8.42 8.28 15.83
N ALA A 32 -8.91 9.26 16.58
CA ALA A 32 -8.34 9.62 17.88
C ALA A 32 -8.41 8.45 18.88
N ALA A 33 -9.57 7.77 18.96
CA ALA A 33 -9.76 6.61 19.81
C ALA A 33 -8.83 5.45 19.42
N GLY A 34 -8.60 5.23 18.12
CA GLY A 34 -7.67 4.24 17.62
C GLY A 34 -6.21 4.54 17.98
N VAL A 35 -5.78 5.80 17.84
CA VAL A 35 -4.43 6.24 18.26
C VAL A 35 -4.26 6.05 19.77
N VAL A 36 -5.25 6.40 20.57
CA VAL A 36 -5.22 6.19 22.03
C VAL A 36 -5.14 4.70 22.35
N ALA A 37 -5.96 3.85 21.73
CA ALA A 37 -5.96 2.40 21.94
C ALA A 37 -4.60 1.77 21.58
N LEU A 38 -3.99 2.18 20.46
CA LEU A 38 -2.65 1.73 20.08
C LEU A 38 -1.57 2.24 21.04
N THR A 39 -1.67 3.49 21.50
CA THR A 39 -0.73 4.06 22.47
C THR A 39 -0.77 3.31 23.80
N VAL A 40 -1.98 3.02 24.30
CA VAL A 40 -2.21 2.21 25.50
C VAL A 40 -1.67 0.79 25.30
N PHE A 41 -1.90 0.19 24.13
CA PHE A 41 -1.35 -1.12 23.81
C PHE A 41 0.18 -1.13 23.83
N VAL A 42 0.83 -0.13 23.23
CA VAL A 42 2.30 -0.01 23.25
C VAL A 42 2.82 0.18 24.68
N ALA A 43 2.16 1.01 25.50
CA ALA A 43 2.53 1.19 26.90
C ALA A 43 2.41 -0.12 27.70
N GLN A 44 1.34 -0.88 27.48
CA GLN A 44 1.14 -2.20 28.09
C GLN A 44 2.20 -3.21 27.65
N GLN A 45 2.57 -3.22 26.36
CA GLN A 45 3.64 -4.09 25.86
C GLN A 45 4.98 -3.74 26.49
N ARG A 46 5.35 -2.45 26.54
CA ARG A 46 6.58 -1.98 27.19
C ARG A 46 6.65 -2.40 28.66
N ALA A 47 5.54 -2.23 29.39
CA ALA A 47 5.46 -2.62 30.79
C ALA A 47 5.60 -4.14 31.00
N LYS A 48 5.02 -4.96 30.12
CA LYS A 48 5.20 -6.43 30.14
C LYS A 48 6.61 -6.85 29.77
N THR A 49 7.21 -6.27 28.73
CA THR A 49 8.61 -6.54 28.36
C THR A 49 9.54 -6.32 29.55
N ALA A 50 9.33 -5.23 30.31
CA ALA A 50 10.15 -4.89 31.46
C ALA A 50 9.91 -5.81 32.68
N LYS A 51 8.75 -6.48 32.76
CA LYS A 51 8.38 -7.34 33.90
C LYS A 51 8.80 -8.80 33.73
N ASP A 52 8.57 -9.39 32.55
CA ASP A 52 8.67 -10.84 32.38
C ASP A 52 9.13 -11.27 30.97
N GLY A 53 9.44 -10.32 30.09
CA GLY A 53 9.84 -10.62 28.71
C GLY A 53 8.75 -11.23 27.83
N SER A 54 7.53 -11.46 28.35
CA SER A 54 6.41 -12.14 27.66
C SER A 54 5.65 -11.27 26.66
N ALA A 55 6.29 -10.21 26.17
CA ALA A 55 5.65 -9.24 25.30
C ALA A 55 5.21 -9.90 23.98
N LEU A 56 3.95 -9.66 23.63
CA LEU A 56 3.33 -10.11 22.37
C LEU A 56 3.95 -9.44 21.15
N VAL A 57 4.50 -8.23 21.32
CA VAL A 57 5.27 -7.52 20.29
C VAL A 57 6.71 -7.44 20.72
N ALA A 58 7.61 -8.03 19.94
CA ALA A 58 9.05 -7.97 20.16
C ALA A 58 9.56 -6.56 19.82
N LEU A 59 9.46 -5.62 20.77
CA LEU A 59 9.90 -4.24 20.58
C LEU A 59 11.41 -4.11 20.26
N SER A 60 12.19 -5.13 20.61
CA SER A 60 13.59 -5.29 20.21
C SER A 60 13.78 -5.28 18.70
N LEU A 61 12.78 -5.69 17.90
CA LEU A 61 12.84 -5.66 16.44
C LEU A 61 13.06 -4.24 15.90
N PHE A 62 12.49 -3.22 16.56
CA PHE A 62 12.64 -1.82 16.14
C PHE A 62 14.05 -1.25 16.35
N GLN A 63 14.89 -1.92 17.15
CA GLN A 63 16.30 -1.54 17.31
C GLN A 63 17.10 -1.84 16.03
N SER A 64 16.65 -2.80 15.21
CA SER A 64 17.24 -3.05 13.90
C SER A 64 16.82 -1.97 12.91
N LYS A 65 17.79 -1.19 12.45
CA LYS A 65 17.58 -0.19 11.38
C LYS A 65 17.04 -0.82 10.10
N ALA A 66 17.38 -2.09 9.83
CA ALA A 66 16.89 -2.80 8.66
C ALA A 66 15.41 -3.17 8.79
N PHE A 67 15.00 -3.67 9.95
CA PHE A 67 13.59 -3.97 10.21
C PHE A 67 12.74 -2.70 10.18
N THR A 68 13.16 -1.65 10.91
CA THR A 68 12.42 -0.37 10.96
C THR A 68 12.36 0.30 9.58
N GLY A 69 13.46 0.31 8.83
CA GLY A 69 13.48 0.84 7.46
C GLY A 69 12.62 0.04 6.50
N GLY A 70 12.64 -1.30 6.59
CA GLY A 70 11.81 -2.19 5.79
C GLY A 70 10.32 -2.02 6.08
N LEU A 71 9.97 -1.90 7.36
CA LEU A 71 8.60 -1.62 7.81
C LEU A 71 8.10 -0.26 7.32
N ALA A 72 8.94 0.78 7.39
CA ALA A 72 8.61 2.10 6.86
C ALA A 72 8.40 2.07 5.33
N ALA A 73 9.27 1.38 4.59
CA ALA A 73 9.10 1.18 3.15
C ALA A 73 7.82 0.40 2.83
N HIS A 74 7.45 -0.58 3.67
CA HIS A 74 6.22 -1.35 3.50
C HIS A 74 4.95 -0.55 3.82
N LEU A 75 5.01 0.38 4.78
CA LEU A 75 3.94 1.35 5.03
C LEU A 75 3.74 2.27 3.82
N VAL A 76 4.82 2.82 3.25
CA VAL A 76 4.75 3.65 2.04
C VAL A 76 4.21 2.84 0.86
N PHE A 77 4.62 1.58 0.72
CA PHE A 77 4.08 0.68 -0.29
C PHE A 77 2.56 0.48 -0.13
N GLY A 78 2.06 0.31 1.09
CA GLY A 78 0.63 0.29 1.37
C GLY A 78 -0.05 1.58 0.94
N LEU A 79 0.51 2.74 1.29
CA LEU A 79 -0.01 4.05 0.90
C LEU A 79 -0.15 4.20 -0.61
N VAL A 80 0.90 3.88 -1.36
CA VAL A 80 0.89 3.88 -2.84
C VAL A 80 -0.19 2.96 -3.38
N SER A 81 -0.32 1.75 -2.82
CA SER A 81 -1.32 0.76 -3.23
C SER A 81 -2.74 1.26 -2.99
N GLY A 82 -2.99 1.86 -1.83
CA GLY A 82 -4.30 2.41 -1.47
C GLY A 82 -4.74 3.57 -2.36
N VAL A 83 -3.81 4.50 -2.66
CA VAL A 83 -4.08 5.61 -3.58
C VAL A 83 -4.47 5.05 -4.96
N LEU A 84 -3.64 4.18 -5.53
CA LEU A 84 -3.84 3.67 -6.87
C LEU A 84 -5.12 2.84 -7.01
N LEU A 85 -5.41 1.97 -6.03
CA LEU A 85 -6.60 1.12 -6.08
C LEU A 85 -7.88 1.96 -6.03
N LEU A 86 -7.96 2.95 -5.14
CA LEU A 86 -9.15 3.80 -5.05
C LEU A 86 -9.35 4.59 -6.35
N THR A 87 -8.30 5.27 -6.83
CA THR A 87 -8.45 6.14 -8.00
C THR A 87 -8.73 5.33 -9.26
N TRP A 88 -8.18 4.11 -9.38
CA TRP A 88 -8.49 3.20 -10.47
C TRP A 88 -9.93 2.67 -10.42
N VAL A 89 -10.45 2.34 -9.24
CA VAL A 89 -11.87 1.98 -9.04
C VAL A 89 -12.77 3.12 -9.52
N LEU A 90 -12.50 4.36 -9.10
CA LEU A 90 -13.29 5.53 -9.49
C LEU A 90 -13.17 5.83 -10.99
N PHE A 91 -11.99 5.68 -11.58
CA PHE A 91 -11.81 5.79 -13.02
C PHE A 91 -12.64 4.76 -13.80
N MET A 92 -12.58 3.50 -13.40
CA MET A 92 -13.34 2.42 -14.03
C MET A 92 -14.84 2.64 -13.91
N GLN A 93 -15.33 2.95 -12.70
CA GLN A 93 -16.77 3.00 -12.45
C GLN A 93 -17.38 4.35 -12.81
N SER A 94 -16.79 5.44 -12.34
CA SER A 94 -17.33 6.80 -12.54
C SER A 94 -16.76 7.48 -13.79
N GLY A 95 -15.53 7.15 -14.21
CA GLY A 95 -14.92 7.71 -15.42
C GLY A 95 -15.42 7.03 -16.70
N LEU A 96 -15.32 5.70 -16.75
CA LEU A 96 -15.75 4.90 -17.91
C LEU A 96 -17.21 4.41 -17.82
N GLY A 97 -17.90 4.68 -16.71
CA GLY A 97 -19.30 4.28 -16.53
C GLY A 97 -19.51 2.78 -16.30
N LEU A 98 -18.48 2.04 -15.90
CA LEU A 98 -18.61 0.60 -15.65
C LEU A 98 -19.37 0.33 -14.35
N SER A 99 -20.27 -0.64 -14.38
CA SER A 99 -20.90 -1.14 -13.16
C SER A 99 -19.88 -1.86 -12.25
N PRO A 100 -20.11 -1.93 -10.93
CA PRO A 100 -19.24 -2.69 -10.01
C PRO A 100 -19.04 -4.16 -10.44
N GLY A 101 -20.06 -4.78 -11.03
CA GLY A 101 -19.98 -6.15 -11.55
C GLY A 101 -19.06 -6.30 -12.77
N GLN A 102 -18.89 -5.26 -13.58
CA GLN A 102 -17.96 -5.23 -14.71
C GLN A 102 -16.53 -4.91 -14.27
N PHE A 103 -16.36 -4.10 -13.21
CA PHE A 103 -15.07 -3.80 -12.63
C PHE A 103 -14.48 -4.99 -11.84
N ALA A 104 -15.29 -5.74 -11.11
CA ALA A 104 -14.83 -6.87 -10.30
C ALA A 104 -13.91 -7.85 -11.05
N PRO A 105 -14.24 -8.37 -12.26
CA PRO A 105 -13.34 -9.24 -13.01
C PRO A 105 -12.08 -8.51 -13.52
N ALA A 106 -12.13 -7.19 -13.77
CA ALA A 106 -10.94 -6.43 -14.13
C ALA A 106 -9.90 -6.41 -13.00
N SER A 107 -10.33 -6.37 -11.73
CA SER A 107 -9.42 -6.39 -10.58
C SER A 107 -8.57 -7.67 -10.50
N VAL A 108 -9.06 -8.78 -11.08
CA VAL A 108 -8.32 -10.05 -11.16
C VAL A 108 -7.01 -9.89 -11.95
N ALA A 109 -6.96 -8.96 -12.92
CA ALA A 109 -5.75 -8.68 -13.69
C ALA A 109 -4.58 -8.24 -12.78
N ILE A 110 -4.84 -7.39 -11.78
CA ILE A 110 -3.86 -6.98 -10.78
C ILE A 110 -3.37 -8.19 -9.99
N SER A 111 -4.29 -9.06 -9.55
CA SER A 111 -3.95 -10.26 -8.78
C SER A 111 -3.10 -11.25 -9.58
N ILE A 112 -3.43 -11.49 -10.85
CA ILE A 112 -2.64 -12.35 -11.76
C ILE A 112 -1.23 -11.78 -11.92
N GLY A 113 -1.13 -10.48 -12.20
CA GLY A 113 0.14 -9.77 -12.25
C GLY A 113 0.93 -9.95 -10.95
N GLY A 114 0.28 -9.68 -9.81
CA GLY A 114 0.85 -9.77 -8.46
C GLY A 114 1.44 -11.14 -8.16
N MET A 115 0.72 -12.21 -8.46
CA MET A 115 1.23 -13.57 -8.33
C MET A 115 2.46 -13.79 -9.20
N GLY A 116 2.42 -13.40 -10.48
CA GLY A 116 3.57 -13.51 -11.39
C GLY A 116 4.79 -12.74 -10.90
N GLY A 117 4.60 -11.52 -10.42
CA GLY A 117 5.65 -10.67 -9.85
C GLY A 117 6.26 -11.25 -8.57
N ALA A 118 5.43 -11.76 -7.67
CA ALA A 118 5.90 -12.40 -6.43
C ALA A 118 6.66 -13.70 -6.71
N MET A 119 6.21 -14.52 -7.67
CA MET A 119 6.93 -15.72 -8.11
C MET A 119 8.28 -15.36 -8.72
N LEU A 120 8.35 -14.32 -9.55
CA LEU A 120 9.60 -13.81 -10.10
C LEU A 120 10.54 -13.35 -8.98
N ALA A 121 10.02 -12.63 -7.98
CA ALA A 121 10.80 -12.20 -6.85
C ALA A 121 11.37 -13.37 -6.03
N SER A 122 10.55 -14.38 -5.75
CA SER A 122 10.97 -15.58 -5.03
C SER A 122 12.07 -16.33 -5.79
N ARG A 123 11.97 -16.45 -7.12
CA ARG A 123 13.00 -17.10 -7.95
C ARG A 123 14.35 -16.37 -7.91
N TRP A 124 14.34 -15.05 -7.73
CA TRP A 124 15.52 -14.19 -7.78
C TRP A 124 16.02 -13.73 -6.40
N ALA A 125 15.35 -14.14 -5.32
CA ALA A 125 15.59 -13.73 -3.94
C ALA A 125 17.03 -13.96 -3.46
N GLY A 126 17.73 -14.98 -3.97
CA GLY A 126 19.10 -15.32 -3.55
C GLY A 126 20.22 -14.52 -4.23
N ARG A 127 20.04 -14.04 -5.46
CA ARG A 127 21.10 -13.34 -6.22
C ARG A 127 20.86 -11.83 -6.36
N HIS A 128 19.60 -11.38 -6.25
CA HIS A 128 19.19 -10.02 -6.62
C HIS A 128 18.19 -9.38 -5.65
N MET A 129 18.30 -9.68 -4.35
CA MET A 129 17.33 -9.33 -3.30
C MET A 129 16.91 -7.85 -3.25
N ARG A 130 17.81 -6.92 -3.61
CA ARG A 130 17.51 -5.47 -3.71
C ARG A 130 17.08 -5.01 -5.11
N ARG A 131 17.53 -5.68 -6.17
CA ARG A 131 17.25 -5.24 -7.55
C ARG A 131 15.83 -5.59 -7.98
N VAL A 132 15.29 -6.70 -7.49
CA VAL A 132 13.92 -7.13 -7.78
C VAL A 132 12.87 -6.08 -7.36
N PRO A 133 12.81 -5.63 -6.09
CA PRO A 133 11.82 -4.63 -5.71
C PRO A 133 12.07 -3.27 -6.40
N GLN A 134 13.31 -2.92 -6.70
CA GLN A 134 13.63 -1.71 -7.49
C GLN A 134 13.10 -1.82 -8.93
N ALA A 135 13.31 -2.96 -9.59
CA ALA A 135 12.77 -3.22 -10.92
C ALA A 135 11.24 -3.21 -10.93
N GLY A 136 10.62 -3.76 -9.88
CA GLY A 136 9.17 -3.66 -9.68
C GLY A 136 8.68 -2.22 -9.57
N ALA A 137 9.33 -1.38 -8.76
CA ALA A 137 8.97 0.04 -8.64
C ALA A 137 9.11 0.79 -9.97
N VAL A 138 10.18 0.53 -10.73
CA VAL A 138 10.39 1.12 -12.06
C VAL A 138 9.33 0.63 -13.06
N LEU A 139 8.99 -0.67 -13.03
CA LEU A 139 7.93 -1.22 -13.88
C LEU A 139 6.59 -0.54 -13.61
N ILE A 140 6.22 -0.33 -12.35
CA ILE A 140 4.99 0.39 -12.00
C ILE A 140 5.06 1.82 -12.54
N ALA A 141 6.15 2.54 -12.27
CA ALA A 141 6.29 3.94 -12.69
C ALA A 141 6.19 4.11 -14.22
N LEU A 142 6.88 3.27 -15.00
CA LEU A 142 6.82 3.29 -16.46
C LEU A 142 5.43 2.91 -16.98
N THR A 143 4.80 1.90 -16.38
CA THR A 143 3.45 1.48 -16.75
C THR A 143 2.45 2.60 -16.51
N LEU A 144 2.50 3.24 -15.34
CA LEU A 144 1.62 4.35 -15.00
C LEU A 144 1.88 5.59 -15.86
N ALA A 145 3.14 5.86 -16.24
CA ALA A 145 3.45 6.94 -17.18
C ALA A 145 2.86 6.70 -18.57
N GLY A 146 2.93 5.45 -19.08
CA GLY A 146 2.25 5.09 -20.33
C GLY A 146 0.73 5.17 -20.20
N TYR A 147 0.19 4.74 -19.06
CA TYR A 147 -1.23 4.80 -18.78
C TYR A 147 -1.76 6.22 -18.70
N GLN A 148 -0.98 7.14 -18.13
CA GLN A 148 -1.27 8.57 -18.10
C GLN A 148 -1.46 9.13 -19.50
N LEU A 149 -0.56 8.80 -20.44
CA LEU A 149 -0.63 9.27 -21.82
C LEU A 149 -1.88 8.73 -22.52
N LEU A 150 -2.17 7.43 -22.35
CA LEU A 150 -3.35 6.79 -22.91
C LEU A 150 -4.65 7.46 -22.41
N VAL A 151 -4.77 7.62 -21.09
CA VAL A 151 -5.95 8.19 -20.45
C VAL A 151 -6.11 9.66 -20.81
N SER A 152 -5.02 10.42 -20.87
CA SER A 152 -5.06 11.84 -21.26
C SER A 152 -5.48 12.03 -22.72
N ALA A 153 -5.08 11.10 -23.61
CA ALA A 153 -5.41 11.17 -25.03
C ALA A 153 -6.86 10.74 -25.35
N GLN A 154 -7.36 9.71 -24.66
CA GLN A 154 -8.66 9.10 -24.98
C GLN A 154 -9.78 9.52 -24.02
N GLN A 155 -9.45 10.06 -22.84
CA GLN A 155 -10.40 10.44 -21.79
C GLN A 155 -11.40 9.31 -21.50
N THR A 156 -12.69 9.53 -21.72
CA THR A 156 -13.76 8.54 -21.51
C THR A 156 -13.82 7.47 -22.61
N GLY A 157 -13.12 7.65 -23.73
CA GLY A 157 -13.09 6.73 -24.86
C GLY A 157 -12.12 5.56 -24.72
N VAL A 158 -11.47 5.38 -23.55
CA VAL A 158 -10.51 4.28 -23.33
C VAL A 158 -11.23 2.93 -23.42
N PRO A 159 -10.85 2.03 -24.35
CA PRO A 159 -11.45 0.70 -24.43
C PRO A 159 -11.17 -0.11 -23.17
N PHE A 160 -12.12 -0.94 -22.75
CA PHE A 160 -12.01 -1.78 -21.54
C PHE A 160 -10.68 -2.53 -21.46
N VAL A 161 -10.26 -3.21 -22.53
CA VAL A 161 -8.99 -3.97 -22.57
C VAL A 161 -7.79 -3.06 -22.35
N ALA A 162 -7.77 -1.88 -22.97
CA ALA A 162 -6.68 -0.90 -22.81
C ALA A 162 -6.66 -0.30 -21.39
N ALA A 163 -7.81 -0.27 -20.72
CA ALA A 163 -7.94 0.17 -19.35
C ALA A 163 -7.47 -0.89 -18.33
N VAL A 164 -7.63 -2.18 -18.64
CA VAL A 164 -7.30 -3.29 -17.73
C VAL A 164 -5.91 -3.86 -17.95
N ALA A 165 -5.44 -4.00 -19.20
CA ALA A 165 -4.17 -4.66 -19.50
C ALA A 165 -2.94 -4.07 -18.77
N PRO A 166 -2.77 -2.74 -18.64
CA PRO A 166 -1.66 -2.15 -17.88
C PRO A 166 -1.65 -2.59 -16.41
N MET A 167 -2.80 -2.91 -15.84
CA MET A 167 -2.91 -3.31 -14.44
C MET A 167 -2.28 -4.67 -14.14
N ILE A 168 -2.08 -5.51 -15.16
CA ILE A 168 -1.28 -6.76 -15.03
C ILE A 168 0.18 -6.41 -14.72
N LEU A 169 0.75 -5.43 -15.41
CA LEU A 169 2.13 -4.99 -15.20
C LEU A 169 2.29 -4.26 -13.86
N VAL A 170 1.32 -3.43 -13.50
CA VAL A 170 1.25 -2.82 -12.15
C VAL A 170 1.21 -3.91 -11.08
N GLY A 171 0.34 -4.91 -11.24
CA GLY A 171 0.25 -6.06 -10.35
C GLY A 171 1.59 -6.76 -10.22
N ALA A 172 2.27 -7.08 -11.33
CA ALA A 172 3.60 -7.69 -11.32
C ALA A 172 4.63 -6.83 -10.57
N GLY A 173 4.59 -5.53 -10.77
CA GLY A 173 5.35 -4.56 -9.99
C GLY A 173 5.10 -4.68 -8.48
N PHE A 174 3.84 -4.67 -8.06
CA PHE A 174 3.45 -4.80 -6.66
C PHE A 174 3.90 -6.14 -6.06
N GLY A 175 3.74 -7.25 -6.80
CA GLY A 175 4.23 -8.56 -6.38
C GLY A 175 5.73 -8.58 -6.15
N MET A 176 6.51 -7.99 -7.07
CA MET A 176 7.96 -7.88 -6.94
C MET A 176 8.40 -7.04 -5.74
N VAL A 177 7.76 -5.89 -5.54
CA VAL A 177 8.05 -4.99 -4.41
C VAL A 177 7.66 -5.64 -3.09
N GLY A 178 6.43 -6.16 -2.99
CA GLY A 178 5.89 -6.76 -1.77
C GLY A 178 6.71 -7.96 -1.30
N ALA A 179 6.97 -8.92 -2.19
CA ALA A 179 7.78 -10.09 -1.87
C ALA A 179 9.25 -9.72 -1.57
N GLY A 180 9.82 -8.77 -2.30
CA GLY A 180 11.18 -8.28 -2.06
C GLY A 180 11.33 -7.60 -0.69
N LEU A 181 10.38 -6.72 -0.33
CA LEU A 181 10.36 -6.05 0.98
C LEU A 181 10.15 -7.05 2.11
N ALA A 182 9.26 -8.03 1.95
CA ALA A 182 9.05 -9.09 2.93
C ALA A 182 10.33 -9.89 3.13
N GLY A 183 10.99 -10.31 2.05
CA GLY A 183 12.27 -11.00 2.11
C GLY A 183 13.36 -10.19 2.81
N LEU A 184 13.53 -8.92 2.47
CA LEU A 184 14.55 -8.04 3.07
C LEU A 184 14.31 -7.75 4.56
N THR A 185 13.04 -7.62 4.95
CA THR A 185 12.64 -7.19 6.30
C THR A 185 12.54 -8.37 7.26
N LEU A 186 11.96 -9.50 6.81
CA LEU A 186 11.68 -10.65 7.65
C LEU A 186 12.84 -11.65 7.71
N SER A 187 13.72 -11.70 6.71
CA SER A 187 14.89 -12.63 6.73
C SER A 187 15.90 -12.35 7.84
N GLN A 188 15.87 -11.14 8.42
CA GLN A 188 16.78 -10.74 9.50
C GLN A 188 16.20 -10.99 10.89
N VAL A 189 14.98 -11.54 10.97
CA VAL A 189 14.28 -11.78 12.23
C VAL A 189 14.47 -13.23 12.65
N GLY A 190 14.98 -13.46 13.86
CA GLY A 190 15.09 -14.80 14.44
C GLY A 190 13.72 -15.47 14.64
N HIS A 191 13.71 -16.80 14.73
CA HIS A 191 12.48 -17.61 14.82
C HIS A 191 11.51 -17.13 15.92
N GLU A 192 12.04 -16.72 17.07
CA GLU A 192 11.26 -16.24 18.23
C GLU A 192 10.49 -14.94 17.93
N GLY A 193 11.01 -14.09 17.03
CA GLY A 193 10.39 -12.81 16.66
C GLY A 193 9.55 -12.86 15.39
N ALA A 194 9.56 -13.97 14.64
CA ALA A 194 9.00 -14.06 13.30
C ALA A 194 7.48 -13.77 13.27
N GLY A 195 6.73 -14.28 14.24
CA GLY A 195 5.29 -14.03 14.37
C GLY A 195 4.97 -12.55 14.61
N SER A 196 5.71 -11.90 15.52
CA SER A 196 5.57 -10.47 15.80
C SER A 196 5.96 -9.61 14.59
N ALA A 197 7.03 -9.99 13.89
CA ALA A 197 7.50 -9.29 12.69
C ALA A 197 6.48 -9.36 11.55
N ALA A 198 5.92 -10.54 11.28
CA ALA A 198 4.88 -10.72 10.27
C ALA A 198 3.61 -9.93 10.60
N GLY A 199 3.21 -9.91 11.88
CA GLY A 199 2.07 -9.11 12.36
C GLY A 199 2.28 -7.60 12.16
N LEU A 200 3.46 -7.09 12.52
CA LEU A 200 3.83 -5.68 12.29
C LEU A 200 3.87 -5.36 10.79
N PHE A 201 4.43 -6.24 9.98
CA PHE A 201 4.51 -6.09 8.53
C PHE A 201 3.11 -5.96 7.90
N ASN A 202 2.19 -6.88 8.22
CA ASN A 202 0.82 -6.79 7.73
C ASN A 202 0.10 -5.53 8.25
N THR A 203 0.34 -5.15 9.51
CA THR A 203 -0.23 -3.93 10.10
C THR A 203 0.22 -2.67 9.35
N ALA A 204 1.52 -2.58 9.02
CA ALA A 204 2.06 -1.47 8.25
C ALA A 204 1.44 -1.37 6.85
N LEU A 205 1.20 -2.51 6.19
CA LEU A 205 0.52 -2.55 4.89
C LEU A 205 -0.91 -2.03 4.97
N GLN A 206 -1.69 -2.54 5.94
CA GLN A 206 -3.09 -2.14 6.12
C GLN A 206 -3.21 -0.66 6.47
N LEU A 207 -2.39 -0.18 7.41
CA LEU A 207 -2.36 1.22 7.80
C LEU A 207 -1.97 2.11 6.62
N GLY A 208 -0.91 1.74 5.89
CA GLY A 208 -0.49 2.43 4.68
C GLY A 208 -1.64 2.51 3.67
N THR A 209 -2.26 1.38 3.35
CA THR A 209 -3.38 1.29 2.40
C THR A 209 -4.54 2.19 2.80
N ALA A 210 -4.92 2.17 4.07
CA ALA A 210 -5.98 3.02 4.60
C ALA A 210 -5.63 4.51 4.48
N LEU A 211 -4.40 4.91 4.84
CA LEU A 211 -3.92 6.28 4.67
C LEU A 211 -3.92 6.71 3.20
N GLY A 212 -3.53 5.80 2.30
CA GLY A 212 -3.56 6.03 0.86
C GLY A 212 -4.98 6.27 0.34
N ILE A 213 -5.93 5.44 0.72
CA ILE A 213 -7.36 5.59 0.37
C ILE A 213 -7.91 6.93 0.88
N ALA A 214 -7.60 7.29 2.13
CA ALA A 214 -8.03 8.55 2.71
C ALA A 214 -7.46 9.77 1.98
N ALA A 215 -6.15 9.78 1.73
CA ALA A 215 -5.48 10.86 1.01
C ALA A 215 -6.00 10.98 -0.42
N ALA A 216 -6.15 9.86 -1.11
CA ALA A 216 -6.71 9.80 -2.46
C ALA A 216 -8.15 10.30 -2.47
N SER A 217 -8.99 9.92 -1.50
CA SER A 217 -10.37 10.41 -1.42
C SER A 217 -10.42 11.94 -1.32
N VAL A 218 -9.60 12.54 -0.45
CA VAL A 218 -9.56 14.00 -0.30
C VAL A 218 -9.15 14.68 -1.60
N VAL A 219 -8.00 14.28 -2.17
CA VAL A 219 -7.47 14.91 -3.39
C VAL A 219 -8.39 14.67 -4.58
N PHE A 220 -8.91 13.46 -4.72
CA PHE A 220 -9.74 13.06 -5.85
C PHE A 220 -11.09 13.77 -5.82
N PHE A 221 -11.79 13.80 -4.68
CA PHE A 221 -13.10 14.47 -4.58
C PHE A 221 -13.00 16.00 -4.53
N ASP A 222 -11.82 16.55 -4.24
CA ASP A 222 -11.53 17.98 -4.42
C ASP A 222 -11.48 18.36 -5.92
N HIS A 223 -10.90 17.51 -6.76
CA HIS A 223 -10.78 17.74 -8.21
C HIS A 223 -11.99 17.22 -9.01
N ALA A 224 -12.65 16.17 -8.53
CA ALA A 224 -13.82 15.54 -9.15
C ALA A 224 -14.91 15.28 -8.10
N PRO A 225 -15.73 16.30 -7.78
CA PRO A 225 -16.85 16.15 -6.85
C PRO A 225 -17.81 15.01 -7.23
N ALA A 226 -18.57 14.51 -6.25
CA ALA A 226 -19.56 13.47 -6.50
C ALA A 226 -20.61 13.94 -7.54
N GLY A 227 -20.82 13.15 -8.58
CA GLY A 227 -21.70 13.51 -9.71
C GLY A 227 -21.00 14.24 -10.86
N SER A 228 -19.68 14.43 -10.80
CA SER A 228 -18.89 14.92 -11.94
C SER A 228 -19.03 14.01 -13.17
N ASP A 229 -18.90 14.62 -14.35
CA ASP A 229 -18.86 13.90 -15.62
C ASP A 229 -17.62 13.01 -15.74
N GLY A 230 -17.72 11.98 -16.59
CA GLY A 230 -16.68 10.96 -16.72
C GLY A 230 -15.31 11.53 -17.16
N THR A 231 -15.30 12.64 -17.89
CA THR A 231 -14.11 13.39 -18.31
C THR A 231 -13.37 14.00 -17.11
N THR A 232 -14.08 14.67 -16.20
CA THR A 232 -13.48 15.25 -14.99
C THR A 232 -12.90 14.14 -14.10
N VAL A 233 -13.64 13.06 -13.89
CA VAL A 233 -13.18 11.89 -13.12
C VAL A 233 -11.93 11.27 -13.75
N THR A 234 -11.91 11.15 -15.08
CA THR A 234 -10.78 10.60 -15.83
C THR A 234 -9.54 11.51 -15.72
N SER A 235 -9.72 12.82 -15.79
CA SER A 235 -8.63 13.78 -15.59
C SER A 235 -8.09 13.78 -14.15
N ALA A 236 -8.95 13.61 -13.15
CA ALA A 236 -8.55 13.49 -11.74
C ALA A 236 -7.75 12.20 -11.50
N PHE A 237 -8.15 11.10 -12.14
CA PHE A 237 -7.36 9.86 -12.15
C PHE A 237 -5.98 10.08 -12.76
N ALA A 238 -5.91 10.76 -13.90
CA ALA A 238 -4.65 11.11 -14.54
C ALA A 238 -3.76 12.01 -13.63
N GLY A 239 -4.35 12.99 -12.95
CA GLY A 239 -3.66 13.77 -11.93
C GLY A 239 -3.13 12.92 -10.77
N SER A 240 -3.89 11.90 -10.35
CA SER A 240 -3.50 11.00 -9.25
C SER A 240 -2.23 10.21 -9.53
N ILE A 241 -1.98 9.87 -10.81
CA ILE A 241 -0.79 9.12 -11.25
C ILE A 241 0.51 9.86 -10.90
N TRP A 242 0.52 11.20 -10.91
CA TRP A 242 1.69 11.98 -10.51
C TRP A 242 2.03 11.80 -9.04
N TYR A 243 1.03 11.84 -8.15
CA TYR A 243 1.23 11.61 -6.72
C TYR A 243 1.70 10.19 -6.43
N VAL A 244 1.12 9.19 -7.10
CA VAL A 244 1.55 7.79 -7.01
C VAL A 244 3.00 7.63 -7.48
N SER A 245 3.36 8.26 -8.60
CA SER A 245 4.72 8.21 -9.15
C SER A 245 5.74 8.89 -8.24
N ALA A 246 5.41 10.06 -7.68
CA ALA A 246 6.26 10.74 -6.71
C ALA A 246 6.47 9.88 -5.45
N ALA A 247 5.41 9.27 -4.91
CA ALA A 247 5.49 8.37 -3.77
C ALA A 247 6.31 7.11 -4.07
N LEU A 248 6.21 6.55 -5.29
CA LEU A 248 7.06 5.45 -5.76
C LEU A 248 8.55 5.85 -5.84
N VAL A 249 8.85 7.08 -6.28
CA VAL A 249 10.23 7.60 -6.28
C VAL A 249 10.76 7.74 -4.85
N VAL A 250 9.96 8.25 -3.92
CA VAL A 250 10.32 8.30 -2.49
C VAL A 250 10.56 6.90 -1.94
N MET A 251 9.67 5.94 -2.23
CA MET A 251 9.84 4.54 -1.83
C MET A 251 11.13 3.95 -2.40
N TRP A 252 11.40 4.17 -3.69
CA TRP A 252 12.62 3.73 -4.36
C TRP A 252 13.88 4.34 -3.73
N ALA A 253 13.85 5.63 -3.37
CA ALA A 253 14.92 6.30 -2.65
C ALA A 253 15.12 5.71 -1.23
N LEU A 254 14.03 5.43 -0.51
CA LEU A 254 14.08 4.78 0.80
C LEU A 254 14.68 3.37 0.73
N MET A 255 14.41 2.63 -0.36
CA MET A 255 15.03 1.32 -0.59
C MET A 255 16.56 1.40 -0.67
N PHE A 256 17.17 2.51 -1.07
CA PHE A 256 18.64 2.66 -1.01
C PHE A 256 19.18 2.77 0.40
N ARG A 257 18.40 3.32 1.34
CA ARG A 257 18.80 3.48 2.74
C ARG A 257 18.66 2.22 3.58
N LEU A 258 18.08 1.14 3.05
CA LEU A 258 18.03 -0.14 3.75
C LEU A 258 19.46 -0.69 3.99
N PRO A 259 19.83 -1.15 5.18
CA PRO A 259 21.15 -1.76 5.40
C PRO A 259 21.39 -2.94 4.44
N LYS A 260 22.63 -3.10 3.96
CA LYS A 260 23.01 -4.22 3.09
C LYS A 260 22.80 -5.54 3.86
N PRO A 261 22.24 -6.60 3.25
CA PRO A 261 22.23 -7.92 3.88
C PRO A 261 23.68 -8.33 4.13
N THR A 262 24.05 -8.55 5.39
CA THR A 262 25.31 -9.18 5.73
C THR A 262 25.25 -10.62 5.25
N ARG A 263 26.07 -10.98 4.27
CA ARG A 263 26.29 -12.39 3.89
C ARG A 263 26.76 -13.12 5.14
N SER A 264 25.95 -14.03 5.68
CA SER A 264 26.49 -15.09 6.53
C SER A 264 27.29 -16.01 5.61
N ASN A 265 28.61 -16.03 5.81
CA ASN A 265 29.48 -17.08 5.29
C ASN A 265 29.16 -18.39 6.02
#